data_AF-A0A6I9PH31-F1
#
_entry.id   AF-A0A6I9PH31-F1
#
_cell.length_a   1.000
_cell.length_b   1.000
_cell.length_c   1.000
_cell.angle_alpha   90.00
_cell.angle_beta   90.00
_cell.angle_gamma   90.00
#
_symmetry.space_group_name_H-M   'P 1'
#
loop_
_entity.id
_entity.type
_entity.pdbx_description
1 polymer ?
#
loop_
_entity_poly.entity_id
_entity_poly.type
_entity_poly.pdbx_seq_one_letter_code
_entity_poly.pdbx_strand_id
1 'polypeptide(L)'
;MAFFVSAGWFRGFILKNPNVKGIFPSSYIHLKNAHVKNKGQFETVIPVEDSVITEMTSTLRDWGAMWKQLYVKNEGDLFHRLWHVMNEILDLRRQVLVGSLTHDRMRDVKQHITARLDWGNEQLCLDLVPRREFSMVDPDEISVTELYRLTIAASRGGVSAVPKRGEPRDSRQLLDACFTASSFDTQSSQFPLPPLTRNFTTHFE
;
A
#
# COMPACT_ATOMS: atom_id res chain seq x y z
N MET A 1 12.20 13.06 9.55
CA MET A 1 12.10 14.54 9.68
C MET A 1 13.51 15.12 9.72
N ALA A 2 13.74 16.28 9.09
CA ALA A 2 15.05 16.90 8.96
C ALA A 2 14.96 18.41 9.22
N PHE A 3 15.89 18.95 10.00
CA PHE A 3 16.03 20.37 10.33
C PHE A 3 17.39 20.86 9.86
N PHE A 4 17.45 22.05 9.26
CA PHE A 4 18.72 22.63 8.82
C PHE A 4 19.57 23.01 10.03
N VAL A 5 20.87 22.66 10.00
CA VAL A 5 21.79 22.95 11.12
C VAL A 5 22.90 23.89 10.70
N SER A 6 23.65 23.57 9.64
CA SER A 6 24.73 24.42 9.11
C SER A 6 25.13 23.96 7.71
N ALA A 7 25.92 24.77 7.00
CA ALA A 7 26.38 24.61 5.60
C ALA A 7 26.41 23.16 5.08
N GLY A 8 25.31 22.73 4.47
CA GLY A 8 25.21 21.43 3.81
C GLY A 8 24.87 20.23 4.71
N TRP A 9 24.36 20.45 5.92
CA TRP A 9 23.98 19.38 6.85
C TRP A 9 22.60 19.62 7.46
N PHE A 10 21.81 18.54 7.51
CA PHE A 10 20.57 18.49 8.29
C PHE A 10 20.75 17.61 9.53
N ARG A 11 19.94 17.86 10.56
CA ARG A 11 19.80 17.01 11.74
C ARG A 11 18.37 16.53 11.85
N GLY A 12 18.17 15.28 12.24
CA GLY A 12 16.84 14.77 12.46
C GLY A 12 16.85 13.26 12.68
N PHE A 13 15.79 12.60 12.23
CA PHE A 13 15.57 11.18 12.46
C PHE A 13 14.81 10.53 11.30
N ILE A 14 14.99 9.23 11.14
CA ILE A 14 14.22 8.41 10.19
C ILE A 14 12.83 8.19 10.79
N LEU A 15 11.77 8.39 10.00
CA LEU A 15 10.38 8.30 10.50
C LEU A 15 10.07 6.94 11.15
N LYS A 16 10.69 5.85 10.68
CA LYS A 16 10.54 4.51 11.26
C LYS A 16 11.20 4.34 12.64
N ASN A 17 12.18 5.18 12.97
CA ASN A 17 12.90 5.10 14.24
C ASN A 17 13.20 6.52 14.77
N PRO A 18 12.19 7.22 15.31
CA PRO A 18 12.32 8.59 15.79
C PRO A 18 13.30 8.77 16.95
N ASN A 19 13.55 7.69 17.70
CA ASN A 19 14.43 7.70 18.86
C ASN A 19 15.91 7.82 18.45
N VAL A 20 16.26 7.42 17.23
CA VAL A 20 17.63 7.53 16.72
C VAL A 20 17.78 8.85 15.97
N LYS A 21 18.39 9.82 16.65
CA LYS A 21 18.68 11.15 16.10
C LYS A 21 20.10 11.19 15.55
N GLY A 22 20.29 11.86 14.42
CA GLY A 22 21.59 11.99 13.78
C GLY A 22 21.71 13.24 12.90
N ILE A 23 22.91 13.45 12.37
CA ILE A 23 23.19 14.43 11.31
C ILE A 23 23.39 13.70 10.00
N PHE A 24 23.01 14.34 8.90
CA PHE A 24 23.09 13.77 7.57
C PHE A 24 23.35 14.88 6.54
N PRO A 25 24.19 14.64 5.51
CA PRO A 25 24.53 15.68 4.54
C PRO A 25 23.31 16.05 3.70
N SER A 26 23.15 17.32 3.39
CA SER A 26 22.04 17.83 2.58
C SER A 26 22.05 17.30 1.15
N SER A 27 23.22 16.94 0.63
CA SER A 27 23.35 16.35 -0.71
C SER A 27 22.68 14.99 -0.87
N TYR A 28 22.37 14.30 0.23
CA TYR A 28 21.71 12.99 0.24
C TYR A 28 20.21 13.09 0.59
N ILE A 29 19.66 14.30 0.70
CA ILE A 29 18.30 14.51 1.21
C ILE A 29 17.50 15.37 0.25
N HIS A 30 16.44 14.76 -0.28
CA HIS A 30 15.40 15.46 -1.00
C HIS A 30 14.32 15.89 -0.02
N LEU A 31 14.12 17.21 0.09
CA LEU A 31 13.04 17.77 0.87
C LEU A 31 11.73 17.56 0.11
N LYS A 32 10.75 16.95 0.79
CA LYS A 32 9.38 16.81 0.33
C LYS A 32 8.46 17.60 1.25
N ASN A 33 7.44 18.23 0.67
CA ASN A 33 6.46 18.98 1.44
C ASN A 33 5.65 18.03 2.32
N ALA A 34 5.43 18.43 3.56
CA ALA A 34 4.61 17.70 4.52
C ALA A 34 3.91 18.70 5.45
N HIS A 35 2.69 18.37 5.85
CA HIS A 35 1.98 19.09 6.89
C HIS A 35 2.32 18.51 8.26
N VAL A 36 2.41 19.36 9.27
CA VAL A 36 2.67 18.94 10.65
C VAL A 36 1.42 19.25 11.48
N LYS A 37 0.78 18.21 12.02
CA LYS A 37 -0.27 18.33 13.06
C LYS A 37 0.34 18.08 14.44
N ASN A 38 -0.29 18.63 15.48
CA ASN A 38 0.07 18.45 16.89
C ASN A 38 1.52 18.86 17.24
N LYS A 39 1.87 20.13 16.98
CA LYS A 39 3.18 20.69 17.35
C LYS A 39 3.45 20.46 18.85
N GLY A 40 4.46 19.64 19.18
CA GLY A 40 4.76 19.24 20.55
C GLY A 40 5.33 17.81 20.64
N GLN A 41 5.09 17.12 21.75
CA GLN A 41 5.60 15.76 22.00
C GLN A 41 4.98 14.68 21.08
N PHE A 42 3.82 14.97 20.46
CA PHE A 42 3.07 14.07 19.59
C PHE A 42 2.99 14.61 18.15
N GLU A 43 4.09 15.18 17.66
CA GLU A 43 4.17 15.75 16.32
C GLU A 43 3.91 14.70 15.24
N THR A 44 2.84 14.89 14.46
CA THR A 44 2.48 13.99 13.36
C THR A 44 2.80 14.66 12.03
N VAL A 45 3.72 14.07 11.28
CA VAL A 45 4.06 14.48 9.92
C VAL A 45 3.12 13.79 8.94
N ILE A 46 2.29 14.57 8.26
CA ILE A 46 1.32 14.13 7.27
C ILE A 46 1.86 14.49 5.88
N PRO A 47 2.13 13.51 5.01
CA PRO A 47 2.53 13.78 3.63
C PRO A 47 1.46 14.60 2.90
N VAL A 48 1.89 15.49 1.99
CA VAL A 48 0.96 16.19 1.06
C VAL A 48 0.50 15.27 -0.08
N GLU A 49 1.14 14.11 -0.22
CA GLU A 49 0.77 13.10 -1.21
C GLU A 49 -0.65 12.57 -1.00
N ASP A 50 -1.25 12.07 -2.08
CA ASP A 50 -2.58 11.46 -2.05
C ASP A 50 -2.67 10.36 -0.99
N SER A 51 -3.79 10.32 -0.24
CA SER A 51 -3.98 9.38 0.87
C SER A 51 -3.76 7.93 0.42
N VAL A 52 -4.22 7.58 -0.79
CA VAL A 52 -4.04 6.26 -1.40
C VAL A 52 -2.56 5.93 -1.62
N ILE A 53 -1.72 6.91 -1.98
CA ILE A 53 -0.27 6.73 -2.15
C ILE A 53 0.41 6.48 -0.80
N THR A 54 -0.03 7.19 0.24
CA THR A 54 0.52 6.96 1.58
C THR A 54 0.15 5.57 2.10
N GLU A 55 -1.11 5.17 1.93
CA GLU A 55 -1.63 3.87 2.35
C GLU A 55 -0.91 2.71 1.63
N MET A 56 -0.81 2.75 0.29
CA MET A 56 -0.08 1.70 -0.44
C MET A 56 1.38 1.57 0.04
N THR A 57 2.02 2.68 0.41
CA THR A 57 3.43 2.69 0.81
C THR A 57 3.62 2.00 2.16
N SER A 58 2.72 2.25 3.11
CA SER A 58 2.73 1.54 4.39
C SER A 58 2.36 0.07 4.21
N THR A 59 1.27 -0.21 3.51
CA THR A 59 0.73 -1.58 3.40
C THR A 59 1.70 -2.51 2.67
N LEU A 60 2.31 -2.07 1.56
CA LEU A 60 3.32 -2.89 0.86
C LEU A 60 4.56 -3.18 1.72
N ARG A 61 4.90 -2.30 2.67
CA ARG A 61 6.01 -2.52 3.59
C ARG A 61 5.68 -3.62 4.59
N ASP A 62 4.47 -3.59 5.13
CA ASP A 62 3.99 -4.57 6.10
C ASP A 62 3.83 -5.93 5.44
N TRP A 63 3.20 -5.97 4.26
CA TRP A 63 3.11 -7.17 3.43
C TRP A 63 4.49 -7.69 3.05
N GLY A 64 5.47 -6.82 2.76
CA GLY A 64 6.83 -7.25 2.46
C GLY A 64 7.49 -8.02 3.61
N ALA A 65 7.14 -7.74 4.87
CA ALA A 65 7.60 -8.53 6.00
C ALA A 65 6.86 -9.88 6.07
N MET A 66 5.55 -9.89 5.89
CA MET A 66 4.72 -11.10 5.92
C MET A 66 5.01 -12.05 4.75
N TRP A 67 5.23 -11.51 3.55
CA TRP A 67 5.58 -12.26 2.34
C TRP A 67 6.85 -13.10 2.54
N LYS A 68 7.88 -12.54 3.20
CA LYS A 68 9.07 -13.31 3.57
C LYS A 68 8.74 -14.44 4.56
N GLN A 69 7.78 -14.24 5.45
CA GLN A 69 7.34 -15.29 6.37
C GLN A 69 6.58 -16.40 5.65
N LEU A 70 5.80 -16.09 4.61
CA LEU A 70 5.12 -17.10 3.79
C LEU A 70 6.11 -18.06 3.14
N TYR A 71 7.25 -17.54 2.66
CA TYR A 71 8.33 -18.37 2.13
C TYR A 71 8.88 -19.34 3.18
N VAL A 72 9.15 -18.85 4.40
CA VAL A 72 9.67 -19.68 5.50
C VAL A 72 8.65 -20.73 5.96
N LYS A 73 7.36 -20.39 5.95
CA LYS A 73 6.25 -21.30 6.31
C LYS A 73 5.86 -22.27 5.18
N ASN A 74 6.52 -22.18 4.02
CA ASN A 74 6.24 -22.96 2.82
C ASN A 74 4.80 -22.79 2.28
N GLU A 75 4.23 -21.58 2.40
CA GLU A 75 2.93 -21.21 1.84
C GLU A 75 3.08 -20.68 0.40
N GLY A 76 3.53 -21.53 -0.51
CA GLY A 76 3.94 -21.15 -1.88
C GLY A 76 2.84 -20.45 -2.69
N ASP A 77 1.60 -20.94 -2.63
CA ASP A 77 0.51 -20.36 -3.41
C ASP A 77 0.21 -18.91 -3.01
N LEU A 78 0.11 -18.64 -1.71
CA LEU A 78 -0.15 -17.30 -1.21
C LEU A 78 1.07 -16.39 -1.42
N PHE A 79 2.28 -16.93 -1.29
CA PHE A 79 3.52 -16.21 -1.59
C PHE A 79 3.54 -15.67 -3.02
N HIS A 80 3.18 -16.49 -4.02
CA HIS A 80 3.15 -16.08 -5.42
C HIS A 80 2.01 -15.09 -5.70
N ARG A 81 0.79 -15.37 -5.21
CA ARG A 81 -0.33 -14.44 -5.41
C ARG A 81 -0.07 -13.07 -4.80
N LEU A 82 0.46 -13.03 -3.58
CA LEU A 82 0.79 -11.78 -2.90
C LEU A 82 1.87 -11.00 -3.66
N TRP A 83 2.91 -11.68 -4.17
CA TRP A 83 3.93 -11.06 -5.02
C TRP A 83 3.33 -10.38 -6.25
N HIS A 84 2.41 -11.05 -6.94
CA HIS A 84 1.73 -10.47 -8.11
C HIS A 84 0.93 -9.23 -7.75
N VAL A 85 0.12 -9.29 -6.68
CA VAL A 85 -0.67 -8.15 -6.24
C VAL A 85 0.21 -6.99 -5.77
N MET A 86 1.32 -7.27 -5.08
CA MET A 86 2.29 -6.24 -4.69
C MET A 86 2.88 -5.51 -5.90
N ASN A 87 3.25 -6.23 -6.96
CA ASN A 87 3.77 -5.63 -8.19
C ASN A 87 2.70 -4.83 -8.93
N GLU A 88 1.47 -5.34 -9.01
CA GLU A 88 0.34 -4.63 -9.59
C GLU A 88 0.06 -3.30 -8.88
N ILE A 89 0.11 -3.28 -7.54
CA ILE A 89 -0.04 -2.03 -6.77
C ILE A 89 1.11 -1.06 -7.06
N LEU A 90 2.34 -1.54 -7.23
CA LEU A 90 3.47 -0.70 -7.63
C LEU A 90 3.30 -0.11 -9.05
N ASP A 91 2.70 -0.86 -9.98
CA ASP A 91 2.34 -0.35 -11.30
C ASP A 91 1.23 0.70 -11.26
N LEU A 92 0.20 0.47 -10.44
CA LEU A 92 -0.88 1.45 -10.25
C LEU A 92 -0.34 2.72 -9.57
N ARG A 93 0.59 2.60 -8.62
CA ARG A 93 1.30 3.74 -8.02
C ARG A 93 1.96 4.60 -9.09
N ARG A 94 2.69 3.96 -10.02
CA ARG A 94 3.34 4.68 -11.13
C ARG A 94 2.33 5.48 -11.93
N GLN A 95 1.15 4.90 -12.23
CA GLN A 95 0.10 5.60 -12.97
C GLN A 95 -0.43 6.83 -12.21
N VAL A 96 -0.66 6.72 -10.90
CA VAL A 96 -1.12 7.84 -10.07
C VAL A 96 -0.07 8.96 -10.04
N LEU A 97 1.21 8.62 -9.87
CA LEU A 97 2.31 9.59 -9.77
C LEU A 97 2.65 10.30 -11.08
N VAL A 98 2.40 9.67 -12.23
CA VAL A 98 2.62 10.31 -13.56
C VAL A 98 1.66 11.49 -13.78
N GLY A 99 0.48 11.49 -13.14
CA GLY A 99 -0.37 12.68 -13.01
C GLY A 99 -1.08 13.16 -14.27
N SER A 100 -0.93 12.50 -15.42
CA SER A 100 -1.54 12.88 -16.70
C SER A 100 -2.92 12.24 -16.95
N LEU A 101 -3.63 11.82 -15.90
CA LEU A 101 -4.91 11.12 -15.99
C LEU A 101 -6.08 12.11 -15.86
N THR A 102 -7.17 11.83 -16.58
CA THR A 102 -8.46 12.51 -16.32
C THR A 102 -8.98 12.15 -14.93
N HIS A 103 -9.88 12.98 -14.39
CA HIS A 103 -10.46 12.76 -13.06
C HIS A 103 -11.14 11.39 -12.94
N ASP A 104 -11.92 10.99 -13.94
CA ASP A 104 -12.59 9.70 -13.96
C ASP A 104 -11.60 8.54 -14.00
N ARG A 105 -10.54 8.65 -14.83
CA ARG A 105 -9.51 7.62 -14.90
C ARG A 105 -8.71 7.51 -13.61
N MET A 106 -8.42 8.64 -12.96
CA MET A 106 -7.79 8.67 -11.65
C MET A 106 -8.65 7.97 -10.60
N ARG A 107 -9.97 8.21 -10.62
CA ARG A 107 -10.92 7.57 -9.72
C ARG A 107 -10.91 6.05 -9.87
N ASP A 108 -10.93 5.56 -11.10
CA ASP A 108 -10.91 4.11 -11.39
C ASP A 108 -9.60 3.47 -10.89
N VAL A 109 -8.46 4.13 -11.10
CA VAL A 109 -7.15 3.66 -10.61
C VAL A 109 -7.14 3.60 -9.08
N LYS A 110 -7.64 4.64 -8.40
CA LYS A 110 -7.73 4.65 -6.92
C LYS A 110 -8.62 3.54 -6.40
N GLN A 111 -9.77 3.32 -7.03
CA GLN A 111 -10.68 2.24 -6.66
C GLN A 111 -10.01 0.87 -6.82
N HIS A 112 -9.26 0.68 -7.91
CA HIS A 112 -8.52 -0.55 -8.16
C HIS A 112 -7.43 -0.78 -7.11
N ILE A 113 -6.69 0.27 -6.73
CA ILE A 113 -5.70 0.19 -5.65
C ILE A 113 -6.36 -0.23 -4.34
N THR A 114 -7.45 0.44 -3.94
CA THR A 114 -8.13 0.11 -2.67
C THR A 114 -8.66 -1.30 -2.63
N ALA A 115 -9.21 -1.80 -3.75
CA ALA A 115 -9.70 -3.18 -3.84
C ALA A 115 -8.55 -4.21 -3.71
N ARG A 116 -7.37 -3.93 -4.28
CA ARG A 116 -6.20 -4.80 -4.15
C ARG A 116 -5.62 -4.78 -2.74
N LEU A 117 -5.59 -3.61 -2.10
CA LEU A 117 -5.20 -3.48 -0.69
C LEU A 117 -6.13 -4.28 0.22
N ASP A 118 -7.44 -4.17 0.02
CA ASP A 118 -8.41 -4.92 0.83
C ASP A 118 -8.25 -6.43 0.64
N TRP A 119 -8.15 -6.89 -0.62
CA TRP A 119 -7.91 -8.30 -0.90
C TRP A 119 -6.67 -8.83 -0.19
N GLY A 120 -5.53 -8.13 -0.26
CA GLY A 120 -4.30 -8.61 0.36
C GLY A 120 -4.36 -8.57 1.89
N ASN A 121 -5.07 -7.60 2.48
CA ASN A 121 -5.33 -7.56 3.92
C ASN A 121 -6.19 -8.76 4.34
N GLU A 122 -7.24 -9.11 3.59
CA GLU A 122 -8.04 -10.31 3.87
C GLU A 122 -7.20 -11.58 3.79
N GLN A 123 -6.36 -11.73 2.75
CA GLN A 123 -5.53 -12.93 2.59
C GLN A 123 -4.47 -13.07 3.69
N LEU A 124 -4.01 -11.96 4.24
CA LEU A 124 -3.01 -11.91 5.31
C LEU A 124 -3.63 -11.85 6.71
N CYS A 125 -4.96 -11.92 6.81
CA CYS A 125 -5.71 -11.79 8.06
C CYS A 125 -5.39 -10.48 8.81
N LEU A 126 -5.26 -9.39 8.05
CA LEU A 126 -5.10 -8.03 8.57
C LEU A 126 -6.43 -7.29 8.59
N ASP A 127 -6.53 -6.30 9.47
CA ASP A 127 -7.72 -5.45 9.55
C ASP A 127 -7.91 -4.65 8.25
N LEU A 128 -9.17 -4.56 7.80
CA LEU A 128 -9.55 -3.71 6.67
C LEU A 128 -9.58 -2.24 7.10
N VAL A 129 -9.25 -1.36 6.16
CA VAL A 129 -9.24 0.08 6.38
C VAL A 129 -10.62 0.66 6.01
N PRO A 130 -11.37 1.26 6.96
CA PRO A 130 -12.62 1.94 6.63
C PRO A 130 -12.32 3.22 5.82
N ARG A 131 -12.84 3.28 4.59
CA ARG A 131 -12.62 4.41 3.67
C ARG A 131 -13.91 5.16 3.37
N ARG A 132 -13.80 6.48 3.21
CA ARG A 132 -14.80 7.32 2.53
C ARG A 132 -14.18 7.76 1.21
N GLU A 133 -14.84 7.39 0.12
CA GLU A 133 -14.28 7.48 -1.24
C GLU A 133 -12.99 6.65 -1.36
N PHE A 134 -11.82 7.27 -1.14
CA PHE A 134 -10.52 6.60 -1.19
C PHE A 134 -9.60 6.96 -0.02
N SER A 135 -10.10 7.76 0.93
CA SER A 135 -9.33 8.19 2.10
C SER A 135 -9.80 7.45 3.35
N MET A 136 -8.86 7.10 4.21
CA MET A 136 -9.14 6.62 5.56
C MET A 136 -10.00 7.65 6.30
N VAL A 137 -11.02 7.18 7.01
CA VAL A 137 -11.91 8.03 7.80
C VAL A 137 -11.22 8.53 9.07
N ASP A 138 -11.43 9.80 9.41
CA ASP A 138 -10.94 10.37 10.66
C ASP A 138 -11.81 9.89 11.83
N PRO A 139 -11.25 9.25 12.88
CA PRO A 139 -12.00 8.82 14.06
C PRO A 139 -12.77 9.94 14.75
N ASP A 140 -12.28 11.19 14.68
CA ASP A 140 -12.91 12.34 15.34
C ASP A 140 -14.09 12.92 14.54
N GLU A 141 -14.18 12.60 13.24
CA GLU A 141 -15.22 13.11 12.35
C GLU A 141 -16.32 12.08 12.04
N ILE A 142 -16.09 10.79 12.33
CA ILE A 142 -17.03 9.71 12.02
C ILE A 142 -17.83 9.26 13.24
N SER A 143 -19.14 9.08 13.07
CA SER A 143 -19.98 8.48 14.13
C SER A 143 -19.74 6.97 14.23
N VAL A 144 -19.87 6.41 15.44
CA VAL A 144 -19.71 4.95 15.68
C VAL A 144 -20.63 4.11 14.79
N THR A 145 -21.85 4.58 14.53
CA THR A 145 -22.81 3.88 13.67
C THR A 145 -22.42 3.93 12.18
N GLU A 146 -21.87 5.06 11.72
CA GLU A 146 -21.37 5.19 10.35
C GLU A 146 -20.10 4.35 10.15
N LEU A 147 -19.19 4.36 11.12
CA LEU A 147 -18.00 3.50 11.13
C LEU A 147 -18.39 2.02 11.02
N TYR A 148 -19.34 1.57 11.85
CA TYR A 148 -19.83 0.19 11.79
C TYR A 148 -20.39 -0.17 10.41
N ARG A 149 -21.15 0.73 9.77
CA ARG A 149 -21.66 0.51 8.41
C ARG A 149 -20.55 0.39 7.39
N LEU A 150 -19.50 1.21 7.48
CA LEU A 150 -18.34 1.13 6.58
C LEU A 150 -17.56 -0.17 6.78
N THR A 151 -17.32 -0.58 8.02
CA THR A 151 -16.63 -1.85 8.32
C THR A 151 -17.42 -3.04 7.79
N ILE A 152 -18.74 -3.06 8.01
CA ILE A 152 -19.61 -4.12 7.48
C ILE A 152 -19.63 -4.10 5.95
N ALA A 153 -19.67 -2.93 5.32
CA ALA A 153 -19.61 -2.81 3.87
C ALA A 153 -18.28 -3.33 3.30
N ALA A 154 -17.16 -3.03 3.96
CA ALA A 154 -15.84 -3.54 3.60
C ALA A 154 -15.79 -5.07 3.72
N SER A 155 -16.23 -5.63 4.85
CA SER A 155 -16.26 -7.09 5.06
C SER A 155 -17.27 -7.82 4.15
N ARG A 156 -18.36 -7.16 3.76
CA ARG A 156 -19.36 -7.72 2.83
C ARG A 156 -19.01 -7.51 1.36
N GLY A 157 -17.98 -6.70 1.05
CA GLY A 157 -17.44 -6.53 -0.30
C GLY A 157 -16.94 -7.84 -0.93
N GLY A 158 -16.63 -8.86 -0.11
CA GLY A 158 -16.34 -10.23 -0.56
C GLY A 158 -17.58 -11.10 -0.85
N VAL A 159 -18.79 -10.68 -0.44
CA VAL A 159 -20.06 -11.37 -0.76
C VAL A 159 -21.14 -10.33 -1.04
N SER A 160 -21.16 -9.80 -2.26
CA SER A 160 -22.27 -8.97 -2.73
C SER A 160 -23.58 -9.77 -2.70
N ALA A 161 -24.48 -9.41 -1.79
CA ALA A 161 -25.86 -9.88 -1.78
C ALA A 161 -26.80 -8.75 -1.35
N VAL A 162 -27.21 -7.92 -2.32
CA VAL A 162 -28.62 -7.50 -2.50
C VAL A 162 -28.88 -7.38 -4.01
N PRO A 163 -29.86 -8.11 -4.57
CA PRO A 163 -30.11 -8.12 -6.01
C PRO A 163 -30.91 -6.89 -6.44
N LYS A 164 -30.46 -6.18 -7.48
CA LYS A 164 -31.35 -5.35 -8.30
C LYS A 164 -31.60 -6.06 -9.62
N ARG A 165 -32.90 -6.18 -9.91
CA ARG A 165 -33.52 -6.89 -11.02
C ARG A 165 -33.06 -6.30 -12.36
N GLY A 166 -32.45 -7.14 -13.19
CA GLY A 166 -32.34 -6.95 -14.64
C GLY A 166 -31.06 -6.30 -15.15
N GLU A 167 -29.92 -6.99 -15.06
CA GLU A 167 -28.81 -6.95 -16.05
C GLU A 167 -27.77 -8.02 -15.67
N PRO A 168 -27.27 -8.86 -16.61
CA PRO A 168 -26.19 -9.79 -16.33
C PRO A 168 -24.85 -9.08 -16.54
N ARG A 169 -24.11 -8.79 -15.46
CA ARG A 169 -22.70 -8.41 -15.54
C ARG A 169 -21.91 -9.20 -14.53
N ASP A 170 -21.48 -10.36 -15.00
CA ASP A 170 -20.65 -11.30 -14.27
C ASP A 170 -19.24 -10.72 -14.10
N SER A 171 -19.05 -9.94 -13.02
CA SER A 171 -17.77 -9.37 -12.62
C SER A 171 -16.83 -10.41 -12.01
N ARG A 172 -17.32 -11.62 -11.75
CA ARG A 172 -16.51 -12.76 -11.33
C ARG A 172 -15.78 -13.40 -12.51
N GLN A 173 -16.37 -13.38 -13.71
CA GLN A 173 -15.71 -13.91 -14.93
C GLN A 173 -14.45 -13.13 -15.34
N LEU A 174 -14.31 -11.84 -15.05
CA LEU A 174 -13.09 -11.08 -15.41
C LEU A 174 -11.90 -11.39 -14.50
N LEU A 175 -12.15 -11.75 -13.23
CA LEU A 175 -11.11 -12.16 -12.30
C LEU A 175 -10.63 -13.60 -12.58
N ASP A 176 -11.55 -14.49 -12.97
CA ASP A 176 -11.22 -15.87 -13.36
C ASP A 176 -10.61 -15.98 -14.77
N ALA A 177 -10.98 -15.09 -15.71
CA ALA A 177 -10.42 -15.08 -17.07
C ALA A 177 -8.94 -14.65 -17.13
N CYS A 178 -8.46 -13.83 -16.19
CA CYS A 178 -7.02 -13.59 -16.06
C CYS A 178 -6.26 -14.79 -15.48
N PHE A 179 -6.93 -15.67 -14.74
CA PHE A 179 -6.32 -16.83 -14.09
C PHE A 179 -6.17 -18.02 -15.04
N THR A 180 -7.05 -18.16 -16.04
CA THR A 180 -6.96 -19.22 -17.06
C THR A 180 -6.00 -18.89 -18.20
N ALA A 181 -5.72 -17.61 -18.48
CA ALA A 181 -4.80 -17.20 -19.54
C ALA A 181 -3.30 -17.29 -19.15
N SER A 182 -2.97 -17.58 -17.89
CA SER A 182 -1.59 -17.69 -17.40
C SER A 182 -1.13 -19.13 -17.12
N SER A 183 -2.00 -20.12 -17.32
CA SER A 183 -1.59 -21.52 -17.39
C SER A 183 -1.12 -21.87 -18.81
N PHE A 184 0.06 -21.42 -19.21
CA PHE A 184 0.94 -22.09 -20.20
C PHE A 184 2.27 -21.33 -20.26
N ASP A 185 3.20 -21.70 -19.39
CA ASP A 185 4.57 -22.04 -19.79
C ASP A 185 5.31 -22.64 -18.59
N THR A 186 5.04 -23.93 -18.38
CA THR A 186 5.94 -24.80 -17.64
C THR A 186 7.12 -25.15 -18.54
N GLN A 187 8.15 -24.31 -18.56
CA GLN A 187 9.48 -24.76 -18.96
C GLN A 187 10.58 -23.90 -18.32
N SER A 188 11.32 -24.56 -17.42
CA SER A 188 12.74 -24.33 -17.10
C SER A 188 13.23 -22.88 -17.02
N SER A 189 13.29 -22.34 -15.81
CA SER A 189 14.49 -21.61 -15.40
C SER A 189 14.74 -21.77 -13.91
N GLN A 190 15.84 -22.44 -13.63
CA GLN A 190 16.48 -22.51 -12.33
C GLN A 190 16.86 -21.09 -11.94
N PHE A 191 16.08 -20.45 -11.07
CA PHE A 191 16.43 -19.13 -10.56
C PHE A 191 17.54 -19.28 -9.51
N PRO A 192 18.66 -18.56 -9.63
CA PRO A 192 19.69 -18.59 -8.62
C PRO A 192 19.16 -17.94 -7.35
N LEU A 193 19.37 -18.59 -6.20
CA LEU A 193 19.20 -17.96 -4.90
C LEU A 193 20.01 -16.65 -4.89
N PRO A 194 19.46 -15.52 -4.40
CA PRO A 194 20.27 -14.33 -4.21
C PRO A 194 21.43 -14.68 -3.26
N PRO A 195 22.67 -14.27 -3.55
CA PRO A 195 23.78 -14.55 -2.67
C PRO A 195 23.49 -13.92 -1.30
N LEU A 196 23.78 -14.67 -0.23
CA LEU A 196 23.82 -14.17 1.14
C LEU A 196 25.02 -13.22 1.29
N THR A 197 24.99 -12.09 0.60
CA THR A 197 25.84 -10.95 0.93
C THR A 197 25.11 -10.14 1.99
N ARG A 198 25.60 -10.24 3.23
CA ARG A 198 25.37 -9.21 4.26
C ARG A 198 26.00 -7.91 3.77
N ASN A 199 25.26 -7.17 2.96
CA ASN A 199 25.54 -5.77 2.67
C ASN A 199 24.41 -4.95 3.29
N PHE A 200 24.75 -4.17 4.31
CA PHE A 200 23.91 -3.09 4.80
C PHE A 200 23.84 -2.05 3.69
N THR A 201 22.85 -2.17 2.81
CA THR A 201 22.54 -1.12 1.86
C THR A 201 21.36 -0.33 2.42
N THR A 202 21.65 0.83 2.98
CA THR A 202 20.66 1.89 3.17
C THR A 202 20.25 2.41 1.80
N HIS A 203 19.27 1.76 1.18
CA HIS A 203 18.51 2.35 0.09
C HIS A 203 17.29 3.07 0.68
N PHE A 204 17.33 4.40 0.59
CA PHE A 204 16.14 5.23 0.58
C PHE A 204 15.68 5.31 -0.88
N GLU A 205 14.36 5.18 -1.04
CA GLU A 205 13.55 5.03 -2.26
C GLU A 205 13.53 3.63 -2.89
#